data_AF-A0AAN8FJ62-F1
#
_entry.id   AF-A0AAN8FJ62-F1
#
_cell.length_a   1.000
_cell.length_b   1.000
_cell.length_c   1.000
_cell.angle_alpha   90.00
_cell.angle_beta   90.00
_cell.angle_gamma   90.00
#
_symmetry.space_group_name_H-M   'P 1'
#
loop_
_entity.id
_entity.type
_entity.pdbx_description
1 polymer ?
#
loop_
_entity_poly.entity_id
_entity_poly.type
_entity_poly.pdbx_seq_one_letter_code
_entity_poly.pdbx_strand_id
1 'polypeptide(L)'
;MEMELKKARETIIFLQSKLQRRDNKIAQLRSLITKQEAELRKYKPGRISQIPHDDYDNAFSDKQIALAVEVLEKLKRNQLLENSLSSEENKILTKYFTSSDLFPTNDVVMLIDKAISYALDVIVNRTELCDEHIDNELRNFLIDTGSAKLVILDVMLARPDFVPDNWGGRAINKKALEKSPKGLSTSSTSKSRSPSTSSSSSSVSFHYRINTEEERRVNERYILQEED
;
A
#
# COMPACT_ATOMS: atom_id res chain seq x y z
N MET A 1 -12.53 55.07 -21.01
CA MET A 1 -12.56 54.26 -22.25
C MET A 1 -11.21 54.12 -22.95
N GLU A 2 -10.63 55.11 -23.63
CA GLU A 2 -9.35 54.88 -24.37
C GLU A 2 -8.17 54.47 -23.46
N MET A 3 -8.05 55.08 -22.28
CA MET A 3 -6.99 54.77 -21.32
C MET A 3 -7.10 53.35 -20.75
N GLU A 4 -8.32 52.87 -20.50
CA GLU A 4 -8.59 51.52 -20.03
C GLU A 4 -8.29 50.47 -21.12
N LEU A 5 -8.62 50.81 -22.37
CA LEU A 5 -8.35 49.96 -23.53
C LEU A 5 -6.85 49.81 -23.79
N LYS A 6 -6.07 50.88 -23.55
CA LYS A 6 -4.61 50.84 -23.58
C LYS A 6 -4.02 49.96 -22.47
N LYS A 7 -4.50 50.13 -21.23
CA LYS A 7 -4.07 49.32 -20.07
C LYS A 7 -4.40 47.84 -20.24
N ALA A 8 -5.55 47.51 -20.82
CA ALA A 8 -5.93 46.14 -21.12
C ALA A 8 -4.99 45.50 -22.16
N ARG A 9 -4.61 46.23 -23.22
CA ARG A 9 -3.66 45.75 -24.24
C ARG A 9 -2.27 45.47 -23.66
N GLU A 10 -1.76 46.37 -22.82
CA GLU A 10 -0.47 46.18 -22.14
C GLU A 10 -0.49 44.95 -21.23
N THR A 11 -1.61 44.74 -20.51
CA THR A 11 -1.81 43.56 -19.66
C THR A 11 -1.82 42.26 -20.47
N ILE A 12 -2.51 42.25 -21.60
CA ILE A 12 -2.57 41.08 -22.50
C ILE A 12 -1.17 40.71 -23.00
N ILE A 13 -0.38 41.70 -23.44
CA ILE A 13 0.99 41.48 -23.92
C ILE A 13 1.88 40.91 -22.80
N PHE A 14 1.77 41.45 -21.59
CA PHE A 14 2.49 40.93 -20.43
C PHE A 14 2.13 39.48 -20.11
N LEU A 15 0.83 39.16 -20.08
CA LEU A 15 0.35 37.79 -19.81
C LEU A 15 0.78 36.81 -20.92
N GLN A 16 0.73 37.21 -22.18
CA GLN A 16 1.22 36.40 -23.30
C GLN A 16 2.71 36.09 -23.17
N SER A 17 3.51 37.09 -22.78
CA SER A 17 4.95 36.90 -22.54
C SER A 17 5.22 35.94 -21.38
N LYS A 18 4.43 36.03 -20.30
CA LYS A 18 4.53 35.12 -19.14
C LYS A 18 4.12 33.69 -19.50
N LEU A 19 3.07 33.55 -20.30
CA LEU A 19 2.57 32.26 -20.79
C LEU A 19 3.60 31.57 -21.69
N GLN A 20 4.19 32.32 -22.62
CA GLN A 20 5.26 31.81 -23.50
C GLN A 20 6.49 31.33 -22.71
N ARG A 21 6.89 32.03 -21.65
CA ARG A 21 7.99 31.58 -20.77
C ARG A 21 7.65 30.27 -20.07
N ARG A 22 6.41 30.12 -19.60
CA ARG A 22 5.93 28.88 -18.97
C ARG A 22 5.87 27.73 -19.97
N ASP A 23 5.38 27.96 -21.18
CA ASP A 23 5.35 26.94 -22.24
C ASP A 23 6.75 26.46 -22.61
N ASN A 24 7.72 27.37 -22.73
CA ASN A 24 9.12 27.03 -22.95
C ASN A 24 9.67 26.18 -21.79
N LYS A 25 9.32 26.52 -20.54
CA LYS A 25 9.75 25.74 -19.37
C LYS A 25 9.11 24.36 -19.34
N ILE A 26 7.82 24.26 -19.68
CA ILE A 26 7.11 22.98 -19.80
C ILE A 26 7.77 22.11 -20.87
N ALA A 27 8.12 22.68 -22.02
CA ALA A 27 8.83 21.96 -23.08
C ALA A 27 10.21 21.46 -22.62
N GLN A 28 10.96 22.30 -21.90
CA GLN A 28 12.25 21.91 -21.31
C GLN A 28 12.10 20.77 -20.28
N LEU A 29 11.13 20.87 -19.38
CA LEU A 29 10.88 19.85 -18.36
C LEU A 29 10.43 18.53 -18.98
N ARG A 30 9.54 18.57 -19.99
CA ARG A 30 9.15 17.38 -20.77
C ARG A 30 10.35 16.73 -21.43
N SER A 31 11.24 17.52 -22.04
CA SER A 31 12.48 16.99 -22.63
C SER A 31 13.38 16.32 -21.59
N LEU A 32 13.48 16.89 -20.38
CA LEU A 32 14.27 16.32 -19.29
C LEU A 32 13.66 15.00 -18.80
N ILE A 33 12.34 14.94 -18.62
CA ILE A 33 11.61 13.73 -18.26
C ILE A 33 11.86 12.63 -19.29
N THR A 34 11.71 12.91 -20.58
CA THR A 34 11.95 11.91 -21.63
C THR A 34 13.40 11.40 -21.62
N LYS A 35 14.39 12.27 -21.34
CA LYS A 35 15.78 11.85 -21.21
C LYS A 35 16.00 10.96 -19.99
N GLN A 36 15.44 11.34 -18.83
CA GLN A 36 15.54 10.56 -17.60
C GLN A 36 14.84 9.20 -17.75
N GLU A 37 13.66 9.15 -18.38
CA GLU A 37 12.96 7.90 -18.69
C GLU A 37 13.78 7.00 -19.62
N ALA A 38 14.40 7.57 -20.66
CA ALA A 38 15.27 6.82 -21.56
C ALA A 38 16.54 6.31 -20.86
N GLU A 39 17.08 7.08 -19.92
CA GLU A 39 18.23 6.68 -19.10
C GLU A 39 17.85 5.57 -18.11
N LEU A 40 16.72 5.71 -17.41
CA LEU A 40 16.17 4.67 -16.53
C LEU A 40 15.89 3.36 -17.29
N ARG A 41 15.42 3.43 -18.54
CA ARG A 41 15.24 2.26 -19.41
C ARG A 41 16.56 1.52 -19.68
N LYS A 42 17.70 2.22 -19.74
CA LYS A 42 19.03 1.58 -19.92
C LYS A 42 19.51 0.83 -18.68
N TYR A 43 19.14 1.32 -17.48
CA TYR A 43 19.58 0.72 -16.22
C TYR A 43 18.70 -0.44 -15.75
N LYS A 44 17.48 -0.62 -16.27
CA LYS A 44 16.59 -1.76 -15.94
C LYS A 44 15.68 -2.16 -17.11
N PRO A 45 16.11 -3.03 -18.03
CA PRO A 45 15.17 -3.71 -18.93
C PRO A 45 14.38 -4.73 -18.10
N GLY A 46 13.27 -4.31 -17.49
CA GLY A 46 12.29 -5.25 -16.90
C GLY A 46 11.78 -5.02 -15.48
N ARG A 47 11.93 -3.84 -14.84
CA ARG A 47 11.38 -3.63 -13.48
C ARG A 47 10.53 -2.37 -13.21
N ILE A 48 10.39 -1.45 -14.16
CA ILE A 48 9.68 -0.17 -13.89
C ILE A 48 8.35 -0.05 -14.66
N SER A 49 8.02 -0.99 -15.55
CA SER A 49 6.80 -0.91 -16.38
C SER A 49 5.63 -1.77 -15.89
N GLN A 50 5.44 -1.87 -14.57
CA GLN A 50 4.21 -2.41 -13.99
C GLN A 50 3.86 -1.65 -12.72
N ILE A 51 3.76 -0.32 -12.80
CA ILE A 51 2.71 0.34 -12.01
C ILE A 51 1.56 0.46 -13.01
N PRO A 52 0.57 -0.44 -12.99
CA PRO A 52 -0.63 -0.30 -13.78
C PRO A 52 -1.29 1.01 -13.39
N HIS A 53 -1.19 1.97 -14.30
CA HIS A 53 -2.06 3.13 -14.32
C HIS A 53 -3.36 2.61 -14.95
N ASP A 54 -4.47 2.75 -14.22
CA ASP A 54 -5.85 2.45 -14.64
C ASP A 54 -6.29 0.97 -14.49
N ASP A 55 -6.51 0.53 -13.24
CA ASP A 55 -7.54 -0.44 -12.76
C ASP A 55 -7.09 -1.06 -11.41
N TYR A 56 -7.11 -0.26 -10.34
CA TYR A 56 -6.65 -0.67 -8.99
C TYR A 56 -7.57 -1.68 -8.27
N ASP A 57 -8.73 -2.05 -8.86
CA ASP A 57 -9.72 -2.87 -8.17
C ASP A 57 -9.43 -4.39 -8.26
N ASN A 58 -8.46 -4.83 -9.07
CA ASN A 58 -8.04 -6.24 -9.10
C ASN A 58 -6.60 -6.43 -9.61
N ALA A 59 -5.63 -5.82 -8.93
CA ALA A 59 -4.21 -5.90 -9.30
C ALA A 59 -3.65 -7.33 -9.28
N PHE A 60 -4.30 -8.24 -8.55
CA PHE A 60 -3.89 -9.64 -8.41
C PHE A 60 -5.06 -10.57 -8.72
N SER A 61 -4.77 -11.73 -9.33
CA SER A 61 -5.78 -12.75 -9.55
C SER A 61 -6.28 -13.34 -8.22
N ASP A 62 -7.55 -13.77 -8.16
CA ASP A 62 -8.12 -14.48 -7.01
C ASP A 62 -7.24 -15.67 -6.56
N LYS A 63 -6.59 -16.31 -7.53
CA LYS A 63 -5.63 -17.39 -7.30
C LYS A 63 -4.40 -16.92 -6.51
N GLN A 64 -3.79 -15.81 -6.91
CA GLN A 64 -2.65 -15.23 -6.19
C GLN A 64 -3.06 -14.76 -4.80
N ILE A 65 -4.26 -14.19 -4.65
CA ILE A 65 -4.81 -13.79 -3.36
C ILE A 65 -4.98 -15.00 -2.45
N ALA A 66 -5.57 -16.10 -2.96
CA ALA A 66 -5.73 -17.34 -2.20
C ALA A 66 -4.38 -17.93 -1.74
N LEU A 67 -3.38 -17.94 -2.63
CA LEU A 67 -2.03 -18.39 -2.29
C LEU A 67 -1.38 -17.47 -1.26
N ALA A 68 -1.53 -16.15 -1.39
CA ALA A 68 -1.01 -15.19 -0.40
C ALA A 68 -1.66 -15.37 0.97
N VAL A 69 -2.98 -15.63 1.03
CA VAL A 69 -3.68 -15.99 2.27
C VAL A 69 -3.08 -17.26 2.86
N GLU A 70 -2.86 -18.30 2.06
CA GLU A 70 -2.25 -19.54 2.53
C GLU A 70 -0.85 -19.30 3.11
N VAL A 71 0.01 -18.54 2.41
CA VAL A 71 1.33 -18.14 2.92
C VAL A 71 1.18 -17.41 4.26
N LEU A 72 0.29 -16.41 4.35
CA LEU A 72 0.08 -15.63 5.57
C LEU A 72 -0.41 -16.49 6.75
N GLU A 73 -1.25 -17.48 6.50
CA GLU A 73 -1.63 -18.43 7.55
C GLU A 73 -0.44 -19.25 8.04
N LYS A 74 0.41 -19.75 7.12
CA LYS A 74 1.65 -20.46 7.49
C LYS A 74 2.58 -19.56 8.29
N LEU A 75 2.76 -18.31 7.86
CA LEU A 75 3.58 -17.31 8.54
C LEU A 75 3.08 -17.04 9.97
N LYS A 76 1.77 -16.86 10.13
CA LYS A 76 1.12 -16.60 11.42
C LYS A 76 1.19 -17.79 12.37
N ARG A 77 0.94 -19.01 11.87
CA ARG A 77 1.02 -20.25 12.68
C ARG A 77 2.42 -20.46 13.26
N ASN A 78 3.45 -20.13 12.49
CA ASN A 78 4.85 -20.26 12.88
C ASN A 78 5.43 -18.99 13.54
N GLN A 79 4.62 -17.95 13.74
CA GLN A 79 5.04 -16.66 14.33
C GLN A 79 6.27 -16.04 13.64
N LEU A 80 6.42 -16.23 12.32
CA LEU A 80 7.65 -15.86 11.62
C LEU A 80 7.79 -14.36 11.47
N LEU A 81 6.67 -13.64 11.26
CA LEU A 81 6.68 -12.19 11.15
C LEU A 81 6.91 -11.54 12.52
N GLU A 82 6.38 -12.12 13.59
CA GLU A 82 6.58 -11.68 14.96
C GLU A 82 8.06 -11.76 15.37
N ASN A 83 8.75 -12.81 14.92
CA ASN A 83 10.17 -13.06 15.26
C ASN A 83 11.16 -12.48 14.23
N SER A 84 10.68 -11.82 13.18
CA SER A 84 11.53 -11.35 12.07
C SER A 84 12.32 -10.08 12.37
N LEU A 85 11.90 -9.30 13.36
CA LEU A 85 12.45 -7.97 13.67
C LEU A 85 12.83 -7.85 15.15
N SER A 86 13.80 -6.99 15.42
CA SER A 86 14.20 -6.64 16.78
C SER A 86 13.13 -5.82 17.51
N SER A 87 13.22 -5.76 18.84
CA SER A 87 12.27 -5.00 19.67
C SER A 87 12.22 -3.51 19.30
N GLU A 88 13.35 -2.89 18.95
CA GLU A 88 13.39 -1.48 18.55
C GLU A 88 12.76 -1.25 17.17
N GLU A 89 12.98 -2.15 16.21
CA GLU A 89 12.33 -2.11 14.90
C GLU A 89 10.81 -2.29 15.01
N ASN A 90 10.36 -3.20 15.88
CA ASN A 90 8.94 -3.41 16.16
C ASN A 90 8.25 -2.17 16.75
N LYS A 91 8.96 -1.34 17.53
CA LYS A 91 8.39 -0.07 18.03
C LYS A 91 8.09 0.91 16.90
N ILE A 92 8.94 0.96 15.86
CA ILE A 92 8.73 1.82 14.68
C ILE A 92 7.46 1.38 13.95
N LEU A 93 7.31 0.08 13.68
CA LEU A 93 6.12 -0.45 13.03
C LEU A 93 4.86 -0.30 13.89
N THR A 94 4.96 -0.56 15.20
CA THR A 94 3.85 -0.35 16.15
C THR A 94 3.34 1.08 16.12
N LYS A 95 4.25 2.05 16.13
CA LYS A 95 3.89 3.47 16.04
C LYS A 95 3.17 3.75 14.72
N TYR A 96 3.70 3.27 13.60
CA TYR A 96 3.10 3.44 12.28
C TYR A 96 1.67 2.89 12.21
N PHE A 97 1.47 1.61 12.55
CA PHE A 97 0.17 0.94 12.45
C PHE A 97 -0.86 1.40 13.49
N THR A 98 -0.41 1.99 14.61
CA THR A 98 -1.33 2.50 15.64
C THR A 98 -1.79 3.93 15.36
N SER A 99 -0.94 4.75 14.73
CA SER A 99 -1.25 6.12 14.34
C SER A 99 -2.09 6.15 13.06
N SER A 100 -3.15 6.97 13.03
CA SER A 100 -4.04 7.07 11.85
C SER A 100 -3.49 7.95 10.72
N ASP A 101 -2.47 8.78 11.01
CA ASP A 101 -2.11 9.91 10.16
C ASP A 101 -0.65 9.88 9.67
N LEU A 102 0.06 8.75 9.86
CA LEU A 102 1.44 8.63 9.44
C LEU A 102 1.53 8.07 8.02
N PHE A 103 2.18 8.83 7.14
CA PHE A 103 2.61 8.32 5.84
C PHE A 103 3.73 7.29 6.00
N PRO A 104 3.78 6.25 5.16
CA PRO A 104 4.83 5.25 5.21
C PRO A 104 6.19 5.90 4.94
N THR A 105 7.06 5.90 5.94
CA THR A 105 8.45 6.32 5.78
C THR A 105 9.26 5.22 5.10
N ASN A 106 10.41 5.58 4.50
CA ASN A 106 11.31 4.60 3.89
C ASN A 106 11.69 3.50 4.90
N ASP A 107 11.97 3.88 6.15
CA ASP A 107 12.27 2.93 7.23
C ASP A 107 11.14 1.91 7.45
N VAL A 108 9.87 2.35 7.47
CA VAL A 108 8.72 1.44 7.64
C VAL A 108 8.66 0.44 6.48
N VAL A 109 8.82 0.92 5.25
CA VAL A 109 8.78 0.06 4.05
C VAL A 109 9.94 -0.95 4.07
N MET A 110 11.15 -0.52 4.43
CA MET A 110 12.31 -1.39 4.54
C MET A 110 12.15 -2.45 5.63
N LEU A 111 11.57 -2.09 6.78
CA LEU A 111 11.32 -3.04 7.87
C LEU A 111 10.29 -4.10 7.49
N ILE A 112 9.21 -3.70 6.80
CA ILE A 112 8.21 -4.64 6.28
C ILE A 112 8.84 -5.57 5.24
N ASP A 113 9.60 -5.03 4.27
CA ASP A 113 10.27 -5.86 3.26
C ASP A 113 11.28 -6.83 3.91
N LYS A 114 12.07 -6.38 4.88
CA LYS A 114 12.99 -7.22 5.65
C LYS A 114 12.26 -8.35 6.35
N ALA A 115 11.17 -8.05 7.04
CA ALA A 115 10.37 -9.02 7.76
C ALA A 115 9.77 -10.09 6.84
N ILE A 116 9.11 -9.67 5.76
CA ILE A 116 8.52 -10.60 4.79
C ILE A 116 9.62 -11.41 4.10
N SER A 117 10.76 -10.81 3.75
CA SER A 117 11.90 -11.52 3.16
C SER A 117 12.40 -12.64 4.06
N TYR A 118 12.63 -12.35 5.34
CA TYR A 118 13.06 -13.34 6.31
C TYR A 118 12.05 -14.48 6.43
N ALA A 119 10.77 -14.14 6.53
CA ALA A 119 9.73 -15.11 6.75
C ALA A 119 9.53 -16.04 5.53
N LEU A 120 9.65 -15.50 4.32
CA LEU A 120 9.64 -16.29 3.08
C LEU A 120 10.90 -17.17 2.95
N ASP A 121 12.08 -16.66 3.32
CA ASP A 121 13.32 -17.46 3.34
C ASP A 121 13.18 -18.67 4.26
N VAL A 122 12.62 -18.48 5.46
CA VAL A 122 12.40 -19.58 6.41
C VAL A 122 11.40 -20.60 5.84
N ILE A 123 10.28 -20.16 5.28
CA ILE A 123 9.29 -21.07 4.68
C ILE A 123 9.93 -21.88 3.54
N VAL A 124 10.63 -21.24 2.60
CA VAL A 124 11.10 -21.89 1.38
C VAL A 124 12.34 -22.74 1.61
N ASN A 125 13.30 -22.21 2.40
CA ASN A 125 14.64 -22.79 2.52
C ASN A 125 14.86 -23.56 3.82
N ARG A 126 14.01 -23.37 4.83
CA ARG A 126 14.14 -24.00 6.16
C ARG A 126 12.87 -24.75 6.52
N THR A 127 12.45 -25.66 5.64
CA THR A 127 11.24 -26.47 5.85
C THR A 127 11.31 -27.31 7.12
N GLU A 128 12.49 -27.57 7.69
CA GLU A 128 12.65 -28.20 9.00
C GLU A 128 12.15 -27.35 10.17
N LEU A 129 12.03 -26.03 9.99
CA LEU A 129 11.47 -25.10 10.98
C LEU A 129 9.96 -24.87 10.78
N CYS A 130 9.39 -25.41 9.71
CA CYS A 130 7.98 -25.29 9.37
C CYS A 130 7.43 -26.69 9.13
N ASP A 131 6.67 -27.24 10.08
CA ASP A 131 6.09 -28.61 10.03
C ASP A 131 5.05 -28.82 8.90
N GLU A 132 5.05 -27.97 7.88
CA GLU A 132 4.03 -27.93 6.86
C GLU A 132 4.57 -28.13 5.45
N HIS A 133 3.86 -29.00 4.73
CA HIS A 133 4.09 -29.20 3.32
C HIS A 133 3.82 -27.91 2.54
N ILE A 134 4.72 -27.62 1.60
CA ILE A 134 4.59 -26.57 0.57
C ILE A 134 4.28 -27.31 -0.72
N ASP A 135 3.08 -27.10 -1.25
CA ASP A 135 2.70 -27.70 -2.52
C ASP A 135 3.45 -27.03 -3.69
N ASN A 136 3.37 -27.65 -4.86
CA ASN A 136 4.05 -27.13 -6.05
C ASN A 136 3.49 -25.77 -6.49
N GLU A 137 2.22 -25.48 -6.19
CA GLU A 137 1.59 -24.23 -6.58
C GLU A 137 2.09 -23.06 -5.72
N LEU A 138 2.12 -23.22 -4.41
CA LEU A 138 2.69 -22.25 -3.47
C LEU A 138 4.18 -22.07 -3.72
N ARG A 139 4.91 -23.16 -4.01
CA ARG A 139 6.32 -23.05 -4.42
C ARG A 139 6.47 -22.18 -5.67
N ASN A 140 5.67 -22.43 -6.71
CA ASN A 140 5.71 -21.63 -7.94
C ASN A 140 5.36 -20.16 -7.71
N PHE A 141 4.40 -19.89 -6.83
CA PHE A 141 4.07 -18.53 -6.41
C PHE A 141 5.24 -17.83 -5.72
N LEU A 142 5.96 -18.56 -4.85
CA LEU A 142 7.11 -18.03 -4.11
C LEU A 142 8.41 -17.92 -4.93
N ILE A 143 8.49 -18.50 -6.13
CA ILE A 143 9.67 -18.36 -7.02
C ILE A 143 9.92 -16.89 -7.35
N ASP A 144 8.86 -16.14 -7.70
CA ASP A 144 8.96 -14.69 -7.87
C ASP A 144 8.69 -13.97 -6.55
N THR A 145 9.70 -13.99 -5.68
CA THR A 145 9.63 -13.34 -4.36
C THR A 145 9.23 -11.88 -4.42
N GLY A 146 9.56 -11.16 -5.51
CA GLY A 146 9.19 -9.75 -5.65
C GLY A 146 7.68 -9.58 -5.83
N SER A 147 7.09 -10.33 -6.76
CA SER A 147 5.65 -10.31 -7.00
C SER A 147 4.87 -10.88 -5.80
N ALA A 148 5.34 -11.99 -5.22
CA ALA A 148 4.72 -12.61 -4.06
C ALA A 148 4.63 -11.66 -2.86
N LYS A 149 5.71 -10.92 -2.56
CA LYS A 149 5.74 -9.93 -1.48
C LYS A 149 4.67 -8.84 -1.64
N LEU A 150 4.47 -8.36 -2.86
CA LEU A 150 3.46 -7.33 -3.13
C LEU A 150 2.06 -7.86 -2.84
N VAL A 151 1.73 -9.06 -3.33
CA VAL A 151 0.42 -9.69 -3.10
C VAL A 151 0.22 -9.98 -1.60
N ILE A 152 1.26 -10.53 -0.95
CA ILE A 152 1.23 -10.84 0.50
C ILE A 152 1.00 -9.58 1.31
N LEU A 153 1.72 -8.49 1.00
CA LEU A 153 1.57 -7.22 1.70
C LEU A 153 0.17 -6.63 1.48
N ASP A 154 -0.33 -6.65 0.24
CA ASP A 154 -1.67 -6.15 -0.09
C ASP A 154 -2.76 -6.90 0.69
N VAL A 155 -2.71 -8.24 0.67
CA VAL A 155 -3.64 -9.09 1.42
C VAL A 155 -3.51 -8.87 2.93
N MET A 156 -2.29 -8.71 3.45
CA MET A 156 -2.04 -8.45 4.88
C MET A 156 -2.62 -7.12 5.33
N LEU A 157 -2.52 -6.06 4.51
CA LEU A 157 -3.09 -4.75 4.82
C LEU A 157 -4.61 -4.74 4.68
N ALA A 158 -5.17 -5.49 3.73
CA ALA A 158 -6.61 -5.66 3.58
C ALA A 158 -7.24 -6.49 4.72
N ARG A 159 -6.47 -7.41 5.32
CA ARG A 159 -6.92 -8.31 6.39
C ARG A 159 -6.06 -8.13 7.64
N PRO A 160 -6.45 -7.23 8.56
CA PRO A 160 -5.63 -6.88 9.73
C PRO A 160 -5.43 -8.05 10.72
N ASP A 161 -6.18 -9.14 10.57
CA ASP A 161 -5.95 -10.41 11.28
C ASP A 161 -4.58 -11.04 10.99
N PHE A 162 -3.96 -10.71 9.85
CA PHE A 162 -2.63 -11.19 9.48
C PHE A 162 -1.50 -10.22 9.87
N VAL A 163 -1.82 -9.02 10.34
CA VAL A 163 -0.82 -8.09 10.84
C VAL A 163 -0.29 -8.60 12.18
N PRO A 164 1.03 -8.73 12.37
CA PRO A 164 1.61 -9.21 13.62
C PRO A 164 1.17 -8.40 14.84
N ASP A 165 0.95 -9.10 15.95
CA ASP A 165 0.49 -8.47 17.19
C ASP A 165 1.50 -7.46 17.74
N ASN A 166 2.80 -7.75 17.58
CA ASN A 166 3.90 -6.87 17.99
C ASN A 166 4.18 -5.73 17.02
N TRP A 167 3.46 -5.64 15.90
CA TRP A 167 3.43 -4.49 15.01
C TRP A 167 2.20 -3.61 15.24
N GLY A 168 1.32 -3.97 16.18
CA GLY A 168 0.08 -3.25 16.43
C GLY A 168 -1.17 -3.91 15.85
N GLY A 169 -1.09 -5.15 15.34
CA GLY A 169 -2.25 -5.90 14.82
C GLY A 169 -3.43 -5.94 15.81
N ARG A 170 -3.16 -6.16 17.11
CA ARG A 170 -4.21 -6.09 18.16
C ARG A 170 -4.94 -4.76 18.22
N ALA A 171 -4.22 -3.64 18.08
CA ALA A 171 -4.79 -2.31 18.14
C ALA A 171 -5.67 -2.03 16.91
N ILE A 172 -5.25 -2.51 15.74
CA ILE A 172 -6.02 -2.39 14.49
C ILE A 172 -7.29 -3.24 14.56
N ASN A 173 -7.18 -4.50 14.97
CA ASN A 173 -8.30 -5.43 15.03
C ASN A 173 -9.38 -4.98 16.03
N LYS A 174 -8.98 -4.43 17.19
CA LYS A 174 -9.93 -3.86 18.14
C LYS A 174 -10.70 -2.67 17.55
N LYS A 175 -10.00 -1.74 16.88
CA LYS A 175 -10.64 -0.59 16.19
C LYS A 175 -11.59 -1.03 15.08
N ALA A 176 -11.23 -2.08 14.32
CA ALA A 176 -12.08 -2.64 13.28
C ALA A 176 -13.37 -3.26 13.86
N LEU A 177 -13.26 -4.00 14.97
CA LEU A 177 -14.41 -4.58 15.67
C LEU A 177 -15.36 -3.53 16.28
N GLU A 178 -14.84 -2.38 16.71
CA GLU A 178 -15.63 -1.28 17.28
C GLU A 178 -16.36 -0.45 16.22
N LYS A 179 -15.84 -0.39 14.98
CA LYS A 179 -16.45 0.32 13.85
C LYS A 179 -17.51 -0.49 13.09
N SER A 180 -17.59 -1.79 13.33
CA SER A 180 -18.71 -2.59 12.83
C SER A 180 -19.99 -2.20 13.60
N PRO A 181 -21.12 -1.87 12.93
CA PRO A 181 -22.35 -1.52 13.60
C PRO A 181 -22.85 -2.73 14.40
N LYS A 182 -22.58 -2.74 15.71
CA LYS A 182 -23.10 -3.73 16.65
C LYS A 182 -24.62 -3.58 16.77
N GLY A 183 -25.34 -4.39 16.00
CA GLY A 183 -26.70 -4.79 16.32
C GLY A 183 -26.68 -5.78 17.49
N LEU A 184 -27.27 -5.34 18.60
CA LEU A 184 -27.85 -6.07 19.74
C LEU A 184 -27.10 -7.26 20.39
N SER A 185 -26.83 -7.05 21.68
CA SER A 185 -26.62 -8.02 22.75
C SER A 185 -27.64 -9.17 22.77
N THR A 186 -27.23 -10.37 23.17
CA THR A 186 -27.74 -11.04 24.39
C THR A 186 -26.84 -12.21 24.81
N SER A 187 -26.50 -12.22 26.09
CA SER A 187 -25.99 -13.35 26.85
C SER A 187 -27.01 -14.49 26.97
N SER A 188 -26.61 -15.74 26.74
CA SER A 188 -26.97 -16.89 27.59
C SER A 188 -26.24 -18.18 27.19
N THR A 189 -25.81 -18.87 28.23
CA THR A 189 -25.20 -20.19 28.40
C THR A 189 -25.78 -21.38 27.62
N SER A 190 -24.88 -22.36 27.34
CA SER A 190 -25.03 -23.83 27.12
C SER A 190 -25.14 -24.43 25.70
N LYS A 191 -23.99 -24.99 25.25
CA LYS A 191 -23.71 -26.42 24.94
C LYS A 191 -24.61 -27.19 23.95
N SER A 192 -24.15 -27.39 22.70
CA SER A 192 -24.01 -28.71 22.03
C SER A 192 -23.58 -28.64 20.55
N ARG A 193 -22.56 -29.43 20.19
CA ARG A 193 -22.33 -30.20 18.93
C ARG A 193 -22.74 -29.61 17.55
N SER A 194 -21.72 -29.11 16.82
CA SER A 194 -21.29 -29.34 15.41
C SER A 194 -22.27 -29.88 14.33
N PRO A 195 -21.91 -29.81 13.01
CA PRO A 195 -21.60 -28.64 12.19
C PRO A 195 -22.42 -28.66 10.87
N SER A 196 -22.72 -27.50 10.27
CA SER A 196 -23.10 -27.46 8.86
C SER A 196 -22.63 -26.20 8.15
N THR A 197 -22.10 -26.47 6.97
CA THR A 197 -21.64 -25.61 5.91
C THR A 197 -22.67 -24.58 5.47
N SER A 198 -22.29 -23.31 5.43
CA SER A 198 -22.72 -22.41 4.36
C SER A 198 -21.69 -21.30 4.18
N SER A 199 -21.00 -21.37 3.05
CA SER A 199 -20.07 -20.38 2.55
C SER A 199 -20.88 -19.15 2.14
N SER A 200 -20.88 -18.12 2.99
CA SER A 200 -21.32 -16.78 2.62
C SER A 200 -20.08 -15.90 2.50
N SER A 201 -19.49 -15.91 1.31
CA SER A 201 -18.45 -14.96 0.91
C SER A 201 -19.07 -13.56 0.89
N SER A 202 -19.00 -12.89 2.03
CA SER A 202 -19.32 -11.47 2.14
C SER A 202 -18.11 -10.71 1.65
N SER A 203 -18.17 -10.24 0.40
CA SER A 203 -17.16 -9.35 -0.16
C SER A 203 -17.19 -8.04 0.62
N VAL A 204 -16.24 -7.87 1.55
CA VAL A 204 -16.06 -6.63 2.29
C VAL A 204 -15.20 -5.73 1.42
N SER A 205 -15.85 -4.84 0.67
CA SER A 205 -15.18 -3.76 -0.06
C SER A 205 -14.67 -2.73 0.95
N PHE A 206 -13.36 -2.73 1.18
CA PHE A 206 -12.68 -1.69 1.94
C PHE A 206 -12.31 -0.56 0.97
N HIS A 207 -13.16 0.45 0.87
CA HIS A 207 -12.82 1.68 0.19
C HIS A 207 -11.71 2.41 0.97
N TYR A 208 -10.51 2.44 0.42
CA TYR A 208 -9.50 3.41 0.81
C TYR A 208 -10.04 4.80 0.46
N ARG A 209 -10.51 5.53 1.47
CA ARG A 209 -10.88 6.93 1.32
C ARG A 209 -9.58 7.73 1.27
N ILE A 210 -9.01 7.86 0.07
CA ILE A 210 -7.94 8.84 -0.18
C ILE A 210 -8.56 10.21 0.09
N ASN A 211 -8.05 10.88 1.11
CA ASN A 211 -8.57 12.16 1.56
C ASN A 211 -8.10 13.25 0.59
N THR A 212 -8.88 13.46 -0.47
CA THR A 212 -8.68 14.44 -1.54
C THR A 212 -8.54 15.89 -1.03
N GLU A 213 -8.93 16.17 0.21
CA GLU A 213 -8.81 17.49 0.83
C GLU A 213 -7.35 17.84 1.23
N GLU A 214 -6.51 16.85 1.49
CA GLU A 214 -5.11 17.08 1.89
C GLU A 214 -4.21 17.35 0.68
N GLU A 215 -4.46 16.68 -0.46
CA GLU A 215 -3.86 17.03 -1.76
C GLU A 215 -4.22 18.46 -2.18
N ARG A 216 -5.46 18.90 -1.92
CA ARG A 216 -5.88 20.28 -2.20
C ARG A 216 -5.09 21.29 -1.38
N ARG A 217 -4.84 21.00 -0.09
CA ARG A 217 -4.06 21.86 0.82
C ARG A 217 -2.57 21.88 0.51
N VAL A 218 -1.98 20.77 0.08
CA VAL A 218 -0.58 20.73 -0.36
C VAL A 218 -0.41 21.51 -1.67
N ASN A 219 -1.38 21.40 -2.59
CA ASN A 219 -1.34 22.11 -3.86
C ASN A 219 -1.56 23.63 -3.69
N GLU A 220 -2.41 24.06 -2.74
CA GLU A 220 -2.58 25.50 -2.40
C GLU A 220 -1.34 26.12 -1.74
N ARG A 221 -0.58 25.36 -0.94
CA ARG A 221 0.67 25.86 -0.34
C ARG A 221 1.79 26.07 -1.38
N TYR A 222 1.81 25.29 -2.45
CA TYR A 222 2.77 25.48 -3.54
C TYR A 222 2.46 26.71 -4.40
N ILE A 223 1.19 27.10 -4.52
CA ILE A 223 0.78 28.27 -5.30
C ILE A 223 1.16 29.58 -4.58
N LEU A 224 1.19 29.59 -3.25
CA LEU A 224 1.51 30.78 -2.44
C LEU A 224 3.01 31.05 -2.25
N GLN A 225 3.91 30.17 -2.73
CA GLN A 225 5.36 30.40 -2.70
C GLN A 225 5.94 30.95 -4.02
N GLU A 226 5.13 31.11 -5.08
CA GLU A 226 5.55 31.72 -6.35
C GLU A 226 5.15 33.21 -6.50
N GLU A 227 4.63 33.84 -5.45
CA GLU A 227 4.19 35.25 -5.48
C GLU A 227 5.19 36.26 -4.88
N ASP A 228 6.40 35.85 -4.47
CA ASP A 228 7.50 36.76 -4.11
C ASP A 228 8.57 36.87 -5.21
#